data_AF-A0A2E0RXM6-F1
#
_entry.id   AF-A0A2E0RXM6-F1
#
_cell.length_a   1.000
_cell.length_b   1.000
_cell.length_c   1.000
_cell.angle_alpha   90.00
_cell.angle_beta   90.00
_cell.angle_gamma   90.00
#
_symmetry.space_group_name_H-M   'P 1'
#
loop_
_entity.id
_entity.type
_entity.pdbx_description
1 polymer ?
#
loop_
_entity_poly.entity_id
_entity_poly.type
_entity_poly.pdbx_seq_one_letter_code
_entity_poly.pdbx_strand_id
1 'polypeptide(L)'
;MQRSPNTSRDDGAILPLVLVVTVVLSLIVVGIATYTSAALRYGQVSEARAGRLASAQGAMDDALEQLSLRSSLCATAAGGAGIDVPFPATVNDSEVIVSCRIVGGSLPPADGWAIVITEEGAPATGNTFEFSLGGKPEINGPVFLNSPSRSLFSQPTTIVEGDIWYPDDACATSNPSDSGVQFARSSMTLPNLTFDPTTRGIHCVNREWDELFGTNLIVAPEVATYDNGANPTYLNPPYDVEGSCRVFEPGYYTNLPLGNDNYFKSGVYVFDNVGHVVLKGQTMTMGNITRQEYPAVDNTACDTVRLDDSDLGATLYTRGNTRFESQSNSGIEVSGRLQNTAWVAVHVLDSTLGYSTPLFTANTGAKKEVALQGLLWAPYNSLQFETIPAQKAAVLRGGAVVAGFRGGVSAAAVGFVIEVPTSAASTRLLLESTATDSMGANTVRVVADYRPSTGEVAVASRRVLD
;
A
#
# COMPACT_ATOMS: atom_id res chain seq x y z
N MET A 1 -1.13 101.55 -63.52
CA MET A 1 -0.57 100.25 -63.94
C MET A 1 -0.24 99.48 -62.67
N GLN A 2 -0.76 98.25 -62.54
CA GLN A 2 -0.44 97.22 -61.52
C GLN A 2 -0.74 97.53 -60.03
N ARG A 3 -1.22 96.62 -59.18
CA ARG A 3 -2.04 95.39 -59.24
C ARG A 3 -2.33 95.09 -57.75
N SER A 4 -3.59 94.99 -57.31
CA SER A 4 -3.93 94.64 -55.92
C SER A 4 -3.51 93.19 -55.59
N PRO A 5 -3.00 92.89 -54.38
CA PRO A 5 -2.76 91.52 -53.95
C PRO A 5 -4.08 90.87 -53.52
N ASN A 6 -4.39 89.71 -54.09
CA ASN A 6 -5.45 88.82 -53.63
C ASN A 6 -5.01 88.15 -52.33
N THR A 7 -5.56 88.60 -51.20
CA THR A 7 -5.55 87.86 -49.93
C THR A 7 -6.98 87.56 -49.54
N SER A 8 -7.40 86.29 -49.68
CA SER A 8 -8.55 85.62 -49.02
C SER A 8 -9.22 84.55 -49.91
N ARG A 9 -8.49 83.50 -50.31
CA ARG A 9 -9.11 82.33 -50.97
C ARG A 9 -8.95 81.00 -50.20
N ASP A 10 -8.19 80.99 -49.10
CA ASP A 10 -7.84 79.75 -48.38
C ASP A 10 -8.52 79.56 -47.00
N ASP A 11 -9.26 80.56 -46.49
CA ASP A 11 -9.86 80.48 -45.14
C ASP A 11 -11.06 79.53 -45.02
N GLY A 12 -11.69 79.14 -46.13
CA GLY A 12 -12.83 78.20 -46.14
C GLY A 12 -12.47 76.72 -46.13
N ALA A 13 -11.22 76.38 -46.46
CA ALA A 13 -10.76 74.98 -46.59
C ALA A 13 -10.08 74.42 -45.33
N ILE A 14 -9.74 75.28 -44.37
CA ILE A 14 -9.05 74.88 -43.12
C ILE A 14 -9.96 74.03 -42.23
N LEU A 15 -11.24 74.41 -42.09
CA LEU A 15 -12.19 73.72 -41.21
C LEU A 15 -12.49 72.28 -41.66
N PRO A 16 -12.78 71.98 -42.94
CA PRO A 16 -12.95 70.59 -43.37
C PRO A 16 -11.66 69.77 -43.29
N LEU A 17 -10.49 70.39 -43.51
CA LEU A 17 -9.20 69.70 -43.39
C LEU A 17 -8.92 69.30 -41.93
N VAL A 18 -9.14 70.21 -40.97
CA VAL A 18 -9.00 69.91 -39.53
C VAL A 18 -10.03 68.86 -39.09
N LEU A 19 -11.26 68.92 -39.60
CA LEU A 19 -12.31 67.95 -39.27
C LEU A 19 -11.96 66.54 -39.78
N VAL A 20 -11.47 66.42 -41.02
CA VAL A 20 -11.02 65.14 -41.57
C VAL A 20 -9.83 64.60 -40.79
N VAL A 21 -8.83 65.43 -40.50
CA VAL A 21 -7.65 65.02 -39.72
C VAL A 21 -8.05 64.56 -38.31
N THR A 22 -8.94 65.26 -37.64
CA THR A 22 -9.41 64.89 -36.28
C THR A 22 -10.26 63.61 -36.29
N VAL A 23 -11.12 63.40 -37.28
CA VAL A 23 -11.88 62.15 -37.41
C VAL A 23 -10.96 60.96 -37.70
N VAL A 24 -10.00 61.10 -38.63
CA VAL A 24 -9.04 60.04 -38.96
C VAL A 24 -8.18 59.71 -37.74
N LEU A 25 -7.65 60.70 -37.01
CA LEU A 25 -6.91 60.49 -35.78
C LEU A 25 -7.77 59.80 -34.71
N SER A 26 -9.04 60.19 -34.56
CA SER A 26 -9.95 59.56 -33.60
C SER A 26 -10.21 58.09 -33.93
N LEU A 27 -10.42 57.75 -35.20
CA LEU A 27 -10.59 56.37 -35.65
C LEU A 27 -9.32 55.53 -35.43
N ILE A 28 -8.13 56.10 -35.66
CA ILE A 28 -6.85 55.44 -35.38
C ILE A 28 -6.70 55.17 -33.87
N VAL A 29 -6.99 56.16 -33.03
CA VAL A 29 -6.90 56.00 -31.56
C VAL A 29 -7.88 54.93 -31.06
N VAL A 30 -9.12 54.93 -31.54
CA VAL A 30 -10.11 53.89 -31.21
C VAL A 30 -9.66 52.51 -31.69
N GLY A 31 -9.08 52.43 -32.89
CA GLY A 31 -8.51 51.19 -33.43
C GLY A 31 -7.37 50.64 -32.56
N ILE A 32 -6.43 51.49 -32.17
CA ILE A 32 -5.32 51.12 -31.28
C ILE A 32 -5.84 50.70 -29.91
N ALA A 33 -6.78 51.45 -29.31
CA ALA A 33 -7.36 51.11 -28.01
C ALA A 33 -8.12 49.78 -28.02
N THR A 34 -8.82 49.47 -29.12
CA THR A 34 -9.51 48.18 -29.27
C THR A 34 -8.50 47.04 -29.38
N TYR A 35 -7.45 47.23 -30.19
CA TYR A 35 -6.37 46.24 -30.33
C TYR A 35 -5.63 45.99 -29.02
N THR A 36 -5.26 47.03 -28.27
CA THR A 36 -4.59 46.89 -26.97
C THR A 36 -5.51 46.21 -25.94
N SER A 37 -6.81 46.53 -25.92
CA SER A 37 -7.77 45.87 -25.03
C SER A 37 -7.91 44.37 -25.34
N ALA A 38 -7.93 44.00 -26.62
CA ALA A 38 -7.96 42.59 -27.03
C ALA A 38 -6.65 41.89 -26.65
N ALA A 39 -5.50 42.50 -26.92
CA ALA A 39 -4.20 41.96 -26.55
C ALA A 39 -4.06 41.73 -25.03
N LEU A 40 -4.55 42.66 -24.21
CA LEU A 40 -4.56 42.52 -22.75
C LEU A 40 -5.48 41.36 -22.31
N ARG A 41 -6.67 41.22 -22.89
CA ARG A 41 -7.57 40.08 -22.60
C ARG A 41 -6.95 38.74 -22.98
N TYR A 42 -6.32 38.66 -24.16
CA TYR A 42 -5.59 37.45 -24.57
C TYR A 42 -4.41 37.15 -23.64
N GLY A 43 -3.67 38.18 -23.23
CA GLY A 43 -2.58 38.07 -22.25
C GLY A 43 -3.07 37.48 -20.93
N GLN A 44 -4.16 38.01 -20.37
CA GLN A 44 -4.76 37.53 -19.13
C GLN A 44 -5.20 36.05 -19.22
N VAL A 45 -5.85 35.65 -20.31
CA VAL A 45 -6.26 34.24 -20.51
C VAL A 45 -5.04 33.32 -20.65
N SER A 46 -4.00 33.77 -21.36
CA SER A 46 -2.77 32.99 -21.52
C SER A 46 -2.01 32.83 -20.20
N GLU A 47 -1.94 33.89 -19.40
CA GLU A 47 -1.29 33.87 -18.08
C GLU A 47 -2.06 32.98 -17.10
N ALA A 48 -3.39 33.11 -17.05
CA ALA A 48 -4.26 32.26 -16.26
C ALA A 48 -4.10 30.78 -16.62
N ARG A 49 -4.10 30.48 -17.92
CA ARG A 49 -3.91 29.11 -18.41
C ARG A 49 -2.52 28.59 -18.04
N ALA A 50 -1.47 29.41 -18.15
CA ALA A 50 -0.13 29.02 -17.72
C ALA A 50 -0.07 28.75 -16.20
N GLY A 51 -0.72 29.59 -15.39
CA GLY A 51 -0.81 29.44 -13.94
C GLY A 51 -1.48 28.14 -13.52
N ARG A 52 -2.64 27.80 -14.11
CA ARG A 52 -3.32 26.51 -13.88
C ARG A 52 -2.48 25.32 -14.33
N LEU A 53 -1.84 25.40 -15.50
CA LEU A 53 -1.00 24.31 -16.00
C LEU A 53 0.20 24.05 -15.08
N ALA A 54 0.87 25.10 -14.61
CA ALA A 54 1.98 24.98 -13.67
C ALA A 54 1.52 24.34 -12.35
N SER A 55 0.34 24.72 -11.85
CA SER A 55 -0.25 24.17 -10.63
C SER A 55 -0.58 22.68 -10.78
N ALA A 56 -1.23 22.30 -11.89
CA ALA A 56 -1.53 20.90 -12.20
C ALA A 56 -0.25 20.06 -12.37
N GLN A 57 0.80 20.61 -12.98
CA GLN A 57 2.09 19.93 -13.11
C GLN A 57 2.78 19.73 -11.76
N GLY A 58 2.82 20.75 -10.90
CA GLY A 58 3.41 20.65 -9.58
C GLY A 58 2.72 19.59 -8.71
N ALA A 59 1.39 19.56 -8.72
CA ALA A 59 0.63 18.53 -7.99
C ALA A 59 0.84 17.12 -8.57
N MET A 60 1.05 17.00 -9.89
CA MET A 60 1.35 15.70 -10.52
C MET A 60 2.74 15.20 -10.12
N ASP A 61 3.73 16.09 -10.05
CA ASP A 61 5.09 15.72 -9.64
C ASP A 61 5.13 15.30 -8.16
N ASP A 62 4.40 16.01 -7.28
CA ASP A 62 4.20 15.60 -5.88
C ASP A 62 3.48 14.24 -5.80
N ALA A 63 2.41 14.00 -6.57
CA ALA A 63 1.73 12.71 -6.55
C ALA A 63 2.62 11.53 -6.97
N LEU A 64 3.51 11.74 -7.95
CA LEU A 64 4.51 10.75 -8.36
C LEU A 64 5.56 10.53 -7.26
N GLU A 65 5.96 11.60 -6.55
CA GLU A 65 6.83 11.51 -5.38
C GLU A 65 6.16 10.73 -4.24
N GLN A 66 4.90 11.00 -3.91
CA GLN A 66 4.14 10.26 -2.89
C GLN A 66 4.03 8.77 -3.22
N LEU A 67 3.83 8.41 -4.50
CA LEU A 67 3.91 7.02 -4.95
C LEU A 67 5.30 6.43 -4.72
N SER A 68 6.36 7.18 -5.08
CA SER A 68 7.74 6.70 -4.89
C SER A 68 8.10 6.48 -3.42
N LEU A 69 7.49 7.28 -2.56
CA LEU A 69 7.60 7.23 -1.12
C LEU A 69 6.67 6.16 -0.51
N ARG A 70 5.87 5.42 -1.28
CA ARG A 70 4.87 4.46 -0.75
C ARG A 70 3.83 5.11 0.18
N SER A 71 3.60 6.41 0.02
CA SER A 71 2.60 7.20 0.78
C SER A 71 1.33 7.41 -0.05
N SER A 72 0.72 6.32 -0.50
CA SER A 72 -0.45 6.42 -1.38
C SER A 72 -1.36 5.20 -1.26
N LEU A 73 -2.67 5.46 -1.34
CA LEU A 73 -3.72 4.44 -1.39
C LEU A 73 -4.00 3.93 -2.81
N CYS A 74 -3.34 4.47 -3.83
CA CYS A 74 -3.59 4.16 -5.26
C CYS A 74 -3.57 2.67 -5.62
N ALA A 75 -2.79 1.87 -4.92
CA ALA A 75 -2.63 0.44 -5.19
C ALA A 75 -3.57 -0.47 -4.36
N THR A 76 -4.43 0.12 -3.55
CA THR A 76 -5.48 -0.60 -2.80
C THR A 76 -6.68 -0.91 -3.71
N ALA A 77 -7.66 -1.69 -3.23
CA ALA A 77 -8.90 -2.00 -3.97
C ALA A 77 -9.67 -0.72 -4.34
N ALA A 78 -9.62 0.28 -3.47
CA ALA A 78 -10.18 1.61 -3.72
C ALA A 78 -9.60 2.30 -4.98
N GLY A 79 -8.35 1.99 -5.32
CA GLY A 79 -7.72 2.46 -6.56
C GLY A 79 -8.46 2.02 -7.83
N GLY A 80 -9.26 0.95 -7.78
CA GLY A 80 -10.10 0.53 -8.91
C GLY A 80 -11.26 1.50 -9.20
N ALA A 81 -11.84 2.13 -8.18
CA ALA A 81 -12.91 3.11 -8.31
C ALA A 81 -12.37 4.52 -8.59
N GLY A 82 -11.16 4.81 -8.11
CA GLY A 82 -10.51 6.10 -8.20
C GLY A 82 -10.41 6.79 -6.85
N ILE A 83 -9.25 7.39 -6.59
CA ILE A 83 -8.93 8.09 -5.36
C ILE A 83 -8.62 9.53 -5.72
N ASP A 84 -9.35 10.47 -5.12
CA ASP A 84 -9.17 11.90 -5.36
C ASP A 84 -8.49 12.53 -4.15
N VAL A 85 -7.33 13.12 -4.41
CA VAL A 85 -6.50 13.75 -3.38
C VAL A 85 -6.42 15.23 -3.68
N PRO A 86 -6.97 16.11 -2.82
CA PRO A 86 -6.77 17.53 -2.99
C PRO A 86 -5.31 17.87 -2.69
N PHE A 87 -4.72 18.69 -3.56
CA PHE A 87 -3.38 19.19 -3.35
C PHE A 87 -3.40 20.22 -2.21
N PRO A 88 -2.58 20.06 -1.15
CA PRO A 88 -2.72 20.82 0.09
C PRO A 88 -2.38 22.31 -0.02
N ALA A 89 -1.80 22.75 -1.14
CA ALA A 89 -1.46 24.15 -1.39
C ALA A 89 -2.22 24.70 -2.59
N THR A 90 -2.90 25.83 -2.42
CA THR A 90 -3.37 26.63 -3.56
C THR A 90 -2.15 27.23 -4.25
N VAL A 91 -1.88 26.79 -5.48
CA VAL A 91 -0.83 27.37 -6.33
C VAL A 91 -1.51 28.32 -7.30
N ASN A 92 -1.10 29.59 -7.32
CA ASN A 92 -1.67 30.63 -8.19
C ASN A 92 -3.22 30.74 -8.11
N ASP A 93 -3.77 30.72 -6.89
CA ASP A 93 -5.23 30.79 -6.62
C ASP A 93 -6.07 29.70 -7.32
N SER A 94 -5.43 28.64 -7.78
CA SER A 94 -6.09 27.48 -8.40
C SER A 94 -6.22 26.35 -7.39
N GLU A 95 -7.41 25.75 -7.33
CA GLU A 95 -7.65 24.52 -6.59
C GLU A 95 -7.21 23.33 -7.46
N VAL A 96 -6.43 22.40 -6.90
CA VAL A 96 -5.89 21.26 -7.64
C VAL A 96 -6.31 19.95 -6.99
N ILE A 97 -6.82 19.03 -7.80
CA ILE A 97 -7.20 17.68 -7.39
C ILE A 97 -6.41 16.67 -8.24
N VAL A 98 -5.81 15.69 -7.58
CA VAL A 98 -5.16 14.55 -8.23
C VAL A 98 -6.02 13.30 -8.07
N SER A 99 -6.58 12.83 -9.18
CA SER A 99 -7.27 11.54 -9.29
C SER A 99 -6.25 10.44 -9.58
N CYS A 100 -6.38 9.29 -8.93
CA CYS A 100 -5.56 8.11 -9.15
C CYS A 100 -6.41 6.86 -9.34
N ARG A 101 -6.21 6.16 -10.45
CA ARG A 101 -7.00 4.98 -10.85
C ARG A 101 -6.13 3.84 -11.34
N ILE A 102 -6.43 2.61 -10.93
CA ILE A 102 -5.82 1.41 -11.51
C ILE A 102 -6.46 1.15 -12.87
N VAL A 103 -5.66 1.11 -13.93
CA VAL A 103 -6.10 0.89 -15.32
C VAL A 103 -5.50 -0.34 -15.98
N GLY A 104 -4.62 -1.06 -15.28
CA GLY A 104 -4.06 -2.31 -15.75
C GLY A 104 -3.19 -2.99 -14.68
N GLY A 105 -2.99 -4.30 -14.82
CA GLY A 105 -2.38 -5.10 -13.75
C GLY A 105 -3.35 -5.33 -12.58
N SER A 106 -3.17 -6.44 -11.87
CA SER A 106 -3.95 -6.76 -10.67
C SER A 106 -2.98 -7.14 -9.57
N LEU A 107 -2.91 -6.33 -8.52
CA LEU A 107 -2.23 -6.67 -7.29
C LEU A 107 -3.30 -7.01 -6.26
N PRO A 108 -3.07 -7.96 -5.33
CA PRO A 108 -3.95 -8.03 -4.19
C PRO A 108 -3.88 -6.72 -3.42
N PRO A 109 -5.00 -6.25 -2.88
CA PRO A 109 -5.07 -4.92 -2.28
C PRO A 109 -4.10 -4.66 -1.11
N ALA A 110 -3.69 -5.72 -0.40
CA ALA A 110 -2.74 -5.64 0.72
C ALA A 110 -1.26 -5.74 0.28
N ASP A 111 -0.98 -5.96 -1.02
CA ASP A 111 0.39 -5.93 -1.54
C ASP A 111 0.95 -4.51 -1.41
N GLY A 112 2.16 -4.38 -0.88
CA GLY A 112 2.74 -3.08 -0.54
C GLY A 112 2.54 -2.62 0.91
N TRP A 113 1.80 -3.37 1.74
CA TRP A 113 1.54 -3.00 3.14
C TRP A 113 2.31 -3.90 4.11
N ALA A 114 2.90 -3.30 5.15
CA ALA A 114 3.66 -4.01 6.17
C ALA A 114 2.70 -4.77 7.10
N ILE A 115 1.65 -4.09 7.56
CA ILE A 115 0.60 -4.71 8.36
C ILE A 115 -0.72 -3.92 8.26
N VAL A 116 -1.83 -4.64 8.23
CA VAL A 116 -3.19 -4.12 8.31
C VAL A 116 -3.84 -4.76 9.53
N ILE A 117 -4.17 -3.93 10.53
CA ILE A 117 -4.88 -4.33 11.75
C ILE A 117 -6.36 -4.01 11.56
N THR A 118 -7.17 -5.04 11.31
CA THR A 118 -8.61 -4.93 10.99
C THR A 118 -9.49 -4.81 12.23
N GLU A 119 -9.04 -5.36 13.37
CA GLU A 119 -9.80 -5.47 14.62
C GLU A 119 -11.05 -6.35 14.57
N GLU A 120 -11.24 -7.12 13.51
CA GLU A 120 -12.41 -7.98 13.37
C GLU A 120 -12.48 -9.07 14.46
N GLY A 121 -13.64 -9.17 15.10
CA GLY A 121 -13.84 -10.09 16.22
C GLY A 121 -13.06 -9.73 17.50
N ALA A 122 -12.33 -8.61 17.52
CA ALA A 122 -11.68 -8.12 18.72
C ALA A 122 -12.72 -7.60 19.73
N PRO A 123 -12.47 -7.72 21.05
CA PRO A 123 -13.33 -7.09 22.05
C PRO A 123 -13.33 -5.57 21.87
N ALA A 124 -14.41 -4.88 22.29
CA ALA A 124 -14.53 -3.42 22.17
C ALA A 124 -13.45 -2.63 22.95
N THR A 125 -12.77 -3.28 23.90
CA THR A 125 -11.74 -2.67 24.75
C THR A 125 -10.44 -3.45 24.68
N GLY A 126 -9.33 -2.77 24.92
CA GLY A 126 -8.00 -3.37 24.96
C GLY A 126 -7.25 -3.21 23.64
N ASN A 127 -5.94 -3.45 23.69
CA ASN A 127 -5.05 -3.16 22.58
C ASN A 127 -5.11 -4.23 21.49
N THR A 128 -5.15 -3.78 20.25
CA THR A 128 -5.13 -4.59 19.02
C THR A 128 -3.78 -4.55 18.34
N PHE A 129 -2.99 -3.51 18.59
CA PHE A 129 -1.62 -3.38 18.10
C PHE A 129 -0.68 -3.03 19.25
N GLU A 130 0.13 -3.99 19.69
CA GLU A 130 0.92 -3.85 20.91
C GLU A 130 2.38 -4.28 20.74
N PHE A 131 3.29 -3.46 21.24
CA PHE A 131 4.69 -3.80 21.48
C PHE A 131 5.06 -3.54 22.94
N SER A 132 5.19 -4.60 23.75
CA SER A 132 5.21 -4.46 25.22
C SER A 132 6.59 -4.66 25.90
N LEU A 133 7.63 -5.07 25.16
CA LEU A 133 8.94 -5.43 25.74
C LEU A 133 10.12 -4.56 25.24
N GLY A 134 11.22 -4.60 26.00
CA GLY A 134 12.36 -3.67 26.04
C GLY A 134 13.20 -3.42 24.78
N GLY A 135 12.88 -4.01 23.63
CA GLY A 135 13.57 -3.75 22.36
C GLY A 135 13.01 -2.54 21.61
N LYS A 136 13.65 -2.17 20.50
CA LYS A 136 13.20 -1.12 19.58
C LYS A 136 12.69 -1.77 18.29
N PRO A 137 11.40 -2.13 18.19
CA PRO A 137 10.87 -2.73 16.97
C PRO A 137 10.91 -1.75 15.80
N GLU A 138 11.19 -2.28 14.61
CA GLU A 138 11.18 -1.55 13.36
C GLU A 138 10.18 -2.21 12.40
N ILE A 139 9.34 -1.41 11.77
CA ILE A 139 8.34 -1.86 10.79
C ILE A 139 8.66 -1.16 9.48
N ASN A 140 9.07 -1.91 8.47
CA ASN A 140 9.41 -1.36 7.16
C ASN A 140 8.17 -1.35 6.25
N GLY A 141 7.65 -0.15 6.00
CA GLY A 141 6.58 0.16 5.08
C GLY A 141 5.24 0.56 5.75
N PRO A 142 4.21 0.84 4.94
CA PRO A 142 2.95 1.40 5.41
C PRO A 142 2.17 0.47 6.34
N VAL A 143 1.50 1.06 7.32
CA VAL A 143 0.70 0.36 8.33
C VAL A 143 -0.73 0.89 8.32
N PHE A 144 -1.73 0.02 8.31
CA PHE A 144 -3.12 0.41 8.51
C PHE A 144 -3.62 -0.04 9.88
N LEU A 145 -4.28 0.85 10.63
CA LEU A 145 -4.84 0.59 11.95
C LEU A 145 -6.31 0.99 11.96
N ASN A 146 -7.22 0.04 12.21
CA ASN A 146 -8.65 0.37 12.30
C ASN A 146 -8.97 1.33 13.45
N SER A 147 -8.27 1.21 14.58
CA SER A 147 -8.40 2.15 15.70
C SER A 147 -7.02 2.46 16.30
N PRO A 148 -6.37 3.56 15.90
CA PRO A 148 -5.03 3.89 16.41
C PRO A 148 -5.00 4.11 17.93
N SER A 149 -6.12 4.51 18.54
CA SER A 149 -6.27 4.65 19.99
C SER A 149 -6.11 3.34 20.78
N ARG A 150 -6.18 2.19 20.09
CA ARG A 150 -5.98 0.84 20.63
C ARG A 150 -4.56 0.31 20.37
N SER A 151 -3.64 1.21 20.04
CA SER A 151 -2.22 0.90 19.89
C SER A 151 -1.46 1.20 21.18
N LEU A 152 -0.62 0.26 21.61
CA LEU A 152 0.25 0.44 22.77
C LEU A 152 1.70 0.12 22.42
N PHE A 153 2.54 1.15 22.44
CA PHE A 153 4.00 1.00 22.31
C PHE A 153 4.65 1.29 23.66
N SER A 154 5.01 0.25 24.40
CA SER A 154 5.69 0.39 25.69
C SER A 154 7.14 0.83 25.54
N GLN A 155 7.71 0.75 24.33
CA GLN A 155 9.06 1.17 23.98
C GLN A 155 9.07 1.92 22.64
N PRO A 156 10.11 2.74 22.37
CA PRO A 156 10.27 3.40 21.08
C PRO A 156 10.17 2.41 19.91
N THR A 157 9.17 2.61 19.07
CA THR A 157 8.87 1.82 17.86
C THR A 157 9.03 2.73 16.65
N THR A 158 9.72 2.28 15.62
CA THR A 158 9.95 3.08 14.41
C THR A 158 9.23 2.48 13.22
N ILE A 159 8.45 3.31 12.52
CA ILE A 159 7.99 3.01 11.16
C ILE A 159 9.05 3.53 10.18
N VAL A 160 9.64 2.62 9.42
CA VAL A 160 10.68 2.91 8.43
C VAL A 160 10.05 2.91 7.05
N GLU A 161 10.26 3.98 6.28
CA GLU A 161 9.79 4.13 4.90
C GLU A 161 8.27 3.85 4.71
N GLY A 162 7.46 4.25 5.69
CA GLY A 162 6.02 4.05 5.68
C GLY A 162 5.29 5.07 6.54
N ASP A 163 3.99 5.17 6.28
CA ASP A 163 3.04 6.00 7.02
C ASP A 163 2.01 5.12 7.74
N ILE A 164 1.39 5.64 8.79
CA ILE A 164 0.24 5.00 9.44
C ILE A 164 -1.04 5.55 8.84
N TRP A 165 -1.98 4.68 8.50
CA TRP A 165 -3.29 5.01 7.95
C TRP A 165 -4.39 4.50 8.89
N TYR A 166 -5.46 5.27 9.06
CA TYR A 166 -6.61 4.86 9.88
C TYR A 166 -7.92 5.46 9.37
N PRO A 167 -9.08 4.81 9.62
CA PRO A 167 -10.38 5.34 9.21
C PRO A 167 -10.81 6.53 10.08
N ASP A 168 -11.20 7.64 9.45
CA ASP A 168 -11.81 8.81 10.11
C ASP A 168 -12.59 9.66 9.10
N ASP A 169 -13.92 9.68 9.23
CA ASP A 169 -14.80 10.49 8.39
C ASP A 169 -14.52 12.00 8.50
N ALA A 170 -13.99 12.47 9.64
CA ALA A 170 -13.69 13.88 9.84
C ALA A 170 -12.53 14.36 8.95
N CYS A 171 -11.77 13.43 8.36
CA CYS A 171 -10.69 13.73 7.45
C CYS A 171 -11.10 13.80 5.97
N ALA A 172 -12.38 13.61 5.67
CA ALA A 172 -12.93 13.91 4.35
C ALA A 172 -12.91 15.44 4.11
N THR A 173 -12.03 15.89 3.21
CA THR A 173 -11.84 17.29 2.83
C THR A 173 -12.97 17.76 1.90
N SER A 174 -14.18 17.89 2.43
CA SER A 174 -15.31 18.66 1.88
C SER A 174 -15.41 18.81 0.34
N ASN A 175 -15.85 17.76 -0.36
CA ASN A 175 -16.85 17.87 -1.42
C ASN A 175 -17.61 16.53 -1.54
N PRO A 176 -18.72 16.35 -0.80
CA PRO A 176 -19.43 15.07 -0.67
C PRO A 176 -20.22 14.65 -1.92
N SER A 177 -20.05 15.33 -3.06
CA SER A 177 -20.76 14.98 -4.29
C SER A 177 -20.14 13.82 -5.08
N ASP A 178 -18.93 13.39 -4.73
CA ASP A 178 -18.29 12.22 -5.36
C ASP A 178 -18.07 11.11 -4.32
N SER A 179 -18.50 9.90 -4.64
CA SER A 179 -18.39 8.69 -3.82
C SER A 179 -16.93 8.18 -3.66
N GLY A 180 -15.94 9.05 -3.77
CA GLY A 180 -14.51 8.75 -3.84
C GLY A 180 -13.83 8.56 -2.49
N VAL A 181 -12.69 7.87 -2.50
CA VAL A 181 -11.81 7.73 -1.33
C VAL A 181 -11.01 9.01 -1.15
N GLN A 182 -11.02 9.54 0.07
CA GLN A 182 -10.35 10.78 0.48
C GLN A 182 -9.49 10.53 1.71
N PHE A 183 -8.36 11.22 1.79
CA PHE A 183 -7.48 11.14 2.95
C PHE A 183 -6.77 12.46 3.22
N ALA A 184 -6.33 12.64 4.46
CA ALA A 184 -5.59 13.81 4.90
C ALA A 184 -4.52 13.42 5.92
N ARG A 185 -3.51 14.28 6.11
CA ARG A 185 -2.55 14.11 7.20
C ARG A 185 -3.25 14.41 8.53
N SER A 186 -3.09 13.52 9.49
CA SER A 186 -3.64 13.65 10.84
C SER A 186 -2.66 14.33 11.78
N SER A 187 -3.18 15.11 12.72
CA SER A 187 -2.41 15.66 13.85
C SER A 187 -2.30 14.69 15.03
N MET A 188 -2.85 13.47 14.90
CA MET A 188 -2.77 12.44 15.93
C MET A 188 -1.30 12.10 16.23
N THR A 189 -1.02 11.80 17.48
CA THR A 189 0.28 11.25 17.92
C THR A 189 0.06 9.97 18.68
N LEU A 190 0.97 9.02 18.51
CA LEU A 190 1.00 7.76 19.26
C LEU A 190 2.24 7.78 20.17
N PRO A 191 2.09 7.61 21.49
CA PRO A 191 3.23 7.60 22.41
C PRO A 191 4.28 6.56 22.00
N ASN A 192 5.55 6.92 22.11
CA ASN A 192 6.70 6.07 21.76
C ASN A 192 6.73 5.59 20.30
N LEU A 193 5.97 6.21 19.40
CA LEU A 193 6.09 5.98 17.97
C LEU A 193 6.97 7.06 17.32
N THR A 194 7.90 6.64 16.47
CA THR A 194 8.70 7.51 15.63
C THR A 194 8.66 7.05 14.17
N PHE A 195 9.02 7.95 13.25
CA PHE A 195 9.09 7.65 11.83
C PHE A 195 10.48 7.94 11.26
N ASP A 196 10.90 7.13 10.30
CA ASP A 196 12.11 7.33 9.51
C ASP A 196 11.79 7.23 8.00
N PRO A 197 11.95 8.30 7.21
CA PRO A 197 12.37 9.65 7.62
C PRO A 197 11.31 10.37 8.46
N THR A 198 11.74 11.39 9.21
CA THR A 198 10.85 12.21 10.06
C THR A 198 9.78 13.01 9.31
N THR A 199 9.85 13.05 7.98
CA THR A 199 8.83 13.69 7.12
C THR A 199 7.51 12.91 7.08
N ARG A 200 7.55 11.62 7.40
CA ARG A 200 6.41 10.69 7.48
C ARG A 200 5.45 11.01 8.63
N GLY A 201 4.33 10.32 8.67
CA GLY A 201 3.41 10.46 9.79
C GLY A 201 2.17 9.60 9.74
N ILE A 202 1.11 10.13 10.34
CA ILE A 202 -0.19 9.49 10.44
C ILE A 202 -1.15 10.19 9.48
N HIS A 203 -1.88 9.41 8.71
CA HIS A 203 -2.91 9.83 7.77
C HIS A 203 -4.24 9.19 8.16
N CYS A 204 -5.31 9.91 7.92
CA CYS A 204 -6.66 9.42 8.06
C CYS A 204 -7.34 9.30 6.70
N VAL A 205 -8.23 8.34 6.55
CA VAL A 205 -8.98 8.04 5.31
C VAL A 205 -10.46 7.84 5.62
N ASN A 206 -11.36 8.23 4.72
CA ASN A 206 -12.81 8.07 4.89
C ASN A 206 -13.34 6.68 4.49
N ARG A 207 -12.52 5.64 4.65
CA ARG A 207 -12.84 4.26 4.25
C ARG A 207 -12.34 3.28 5.29
N GLU A 208 -13.15 2.26 5.52
CA GLU A 208 -12.80 1.15 6.39
C GLU A 208 -11.82 0.18 5.70
N TRP A 209 -11.24 -0.72 6.47
CA TRP A 209 -10.23 -1.65 5.97
C TRP A 209 -10.77 -2.56 4.85
N ASP A 210 -12.02 -3.00 4.94
CA ASP A 210 -12.62 -3.94 4.00
C ASP A 210 -12.92 -3.29 2.65
N GLU A 211 -13.21 -1.98 2.63
CA GLU A 211 -13.35 -1.18 1.41
C GLU A 211 -11.99 -0.95 0.72
N LEU A 212 -10.92 -0.79 1.51
CA LEU A 212 -9.56 -0.58 0.98
C LEU A 212 -8.89 -1.88 0.55
N PHE A 213 -9.03 -2.94 1.32
CA PHE A 213 -8.26 -4.18 1.15
C PHE A 213 -9.10 -5.36 0.63
N GLY A 214 -10.42 -5.23 0.61
CA GLY A 214 -11.34 -6.33 0.33
C GLY A 214 -11.49 -7.28 1.52
N THR A 215 -12.56 -8.08 1.50
CA THR A 215 -12.85 -9.04 2.58
C THR A 215 -12.26 -10.42 2.35
N ASN A 216 -11.88 -10.76 1.11
CA ASN A 216 -11.38 -12.07 0.74
C ASN A 216 -10.25 -11.98 -0.29
N LEU A 217 -9.22 -12.81 -0.07
CA LEU A 217 -8.19 -13.08 -1.06
C LEU A 217 -8.63 -14.21 -2.00
N ILE A 218 -8.15 -14.21 -3.24
CA ILE A 218 -8.43 -15.31 -4.18
C ILE A 218 -7.80 -16.60 -3.64
N VAL A 219 -8.63 -17.63 -3.51
CA VAL A 219 -8.22 -18.97 -3.06
C VAL A 219 -7.68 -19.76 -4.24
N ALA A 220 -6.60 -20.50 -4.03
CA ALA A 220 -6.02 -21.38 -5.05
C ALA A 220 -7.05 -22.43 -5.52
N PRO A 221 -7.16 -22.71 -6.83
CA PRO A 221 -8.11 -23.70 -7.34
C PRO A 221 -7.87 -25.10 -6.77
N GLU A 222 -6.64 -25.44 -6.38
CA GLU A 222 -6.26 -26.69 -5.73
C GLU A 222 -7.02 -26.90 -4.42
N VAL A 223 -7.33 -25.84 -3.67
CA VAL A 223 -8.12 -25.95 -2.43
C VAL A 223 -9.49 -26.57 -2.71
N ALA A 224 -10.16 -26.16 -3.79
CA ALA A 224 -11.42 -26.77 -4.20
C ALA A 224 -11.25 -28.25 -4.60
N THR A 225 -10.11 -28.63 -5.18
CA THR A 225 -9.81 -30.04 -5.50
C THR A 225 -9.61 -30.90 -4.26
N TYR A 226 -9.06 -30.30 -3.19
CA TYR A 226 -8.84 -30.94 -1.90
C TYR A 226 -10.14 -31.02 -1.07
N ASP A 227 -10.95 -29.97 -1.11
CA ASP A 227 -12.20 -29.81 -0.36
C ASP A 227 -13.35 -30.67 -0.83
N ASN A 228 -13.26 -31.25 -2.03
CA ASN A 228 -14.31 -32.07 -2.59
C ASN A 228 -14.57 -33.38 -1.80
N GLY A 229 -14.09 -33.52 -0.56
CA GLY A 229 -14.55 -34.45 0.48
C GLY A 229 -14.49 -35.94 0.14
N ALA A 230 -14.01 -36.27 -1.06
CA ALA A 230 -14.24 -37.56 -1.72
C ALA A 230 -13.00 -38.06 -2.46
N ASN A 231 -11.90 -37.29 -2.49
CA ASN A 231 -10.66 -37.77 -3.08
C ASN A 231 -9.66 -38.19 -1.99
N PRO A 232 -9.68 -39.46 -1.53
CA PRO A 232 -8.77 -39.95 -0.50
C PRO A 232 -7.30 -39.85 -0.90
N THR A 233 -6.99 -39.64 -2.19
CA THR A 233 -5.62 -39.47 -2.67
C THR A 233 -4.91 -38.26 -2.06
N TYR A 234 -5.64 -37.21 -1.70
CA TYR A 234 -5.06 -35.98 -1.15
C TYR A 234 -5.29 -35.82 0.36
N LEU A 235 -6.00 -36.75 1.00
CA LEU A 235 -6.26 -36.71 2.44
C LEU A 235 -5.10 -37.35 3.21
N ASN A 236 -4.43 -36.55 4.03
CA ASN A 236 -3.22 -36.88 4.77
C ASN A 236 -2.22 -37.68 3.91
N PRO A 237 -1.69 -37.08 2.83
CA PRO A 237 -0.68 -37.74 2.01
C PRO A 237 0.42 -38.34 2.89
N PRO A 238 0.92 -39.55 2.58
CA PRO A 238 2.00 -40.14 3.34
C PRO A 238 3.22 -39.22 3.28
N TYR A 239 3.99 -39.20 4.36
CA TYR A 239 5.29 -38.54 4.38
C TYR A 239 6.37 -39.54 4.00
N ASP A 240 7.44 -39.04 3.38
CA ASP A 240 8.68 -39.77 3.19
C ASP A 240 9.68 -39.39 4.29
N VAL A 241 10.70 -40.25 4.48
CA VAL A 241 11.79 -39.98 5.42
C VAL A 241 13.11 -40.06 4.67
N GLU A 242 13.76 -38.92 4.51
CA GLU A 242 15.07 -38.79 3.89
C GLU A 242 16.10 -38.43 4.96
N GLY A 243 16.88 -39.42 5.41
CA GLY A 243 17.75 -39.25 6.57
C GLY A 243 16.93 -39.03 7.86
N SER A 244 17.10 -37.86 8.50
CA SER A 244 16.27 -37.42 9.64
C SER A 244 15.14 -36.47 9.26
N CYS A 245 15.08 -36.04 7.99
CA CYS A 245 14.05 -35.14 7.49
C CYS A 245 12.77 -35.92 7.18
N ARG A 246 11.65 -35.48 7.75
CA ARG A 246 10.32 -35.94 7.36
C ARG A 246 9.77 -35.02 6.26
N VAL A 247 9.48 -35.59 5.10
CA VAL A 247 9.10 -34.87 3.88
C VAL A 247 7.62 -35.05 3.62
N PHE A 248 6.88 -33.95 3.51
CA PHE A 248 5.43 -33.92 3.28
C PHE A 248 5.12 -33.42 1.87
N GLU A 249 4.11 -34.02 1.26
CA GLU A 249 3.59 -33.66 -0.06
C GLU A 249 2.39 -32.68 0.04
N PRO A 250 2.18 -31.79 -0.94
CA PRO A 250 1.00 -30.92 -1.00
C PRO A 250 -0.31 -31.70 -0.87
N GLY A 251 -1.25 -31.20 -0.07
CA GLY A 251 -2.54 -31.86 0.14
C GLY A 251 -3.35 -31.34 1.32
N TYR A 252 -4.35 -32.13 1.71
CA TYR A 252 -5.30 -31.82 2.76
C TYR A 252 -4.98 -32.61 4.02
N TYR A 253 -4.75 -31.93 5.14
CA TYR A 253 -4.30 -32.52 6.39
C TYR A 253 -5.31 -32.28 7.50
N THR A 254 -5.73 -33.37 8.13
CA THR A 254 -6.52 -33.38 9.38
C THR A 254 -5.71 -33.90 10.56
N ASN A 255 -4.50 -34.40 10.30
CA ASN A 255 -3.50 -34.74 11.30
C ASN A 255 -2.10 -34.40 10.75
N LEU A 256 -1.15 -34.12 11.64
CA LEU A 256 0.23 -33.83 11.28
C LEU A 256 1.17 -34.63 12.17
N PRO A 257 1.63 -35.82 11.72
CA PRO A 257 2.64 -36.57 12.43
C PRO A 257 3.99 -35.88 12.21
N LEU A 258 4.34 -34.87 13.00
CA LEU A 258 5.62 -34.16 12.87
C LEU A 258 6.78 -34.97 13.48
N GLY A 259 7.93 -34.94 12.80
CA GLY A 259 9.24 -35.37 13.30
C GLY A 259 9.99 -34.21 13.97
N ASN A 260 11.30 -34.37 14.19
CA ASN A 260 12.14 -33.27 14.66
C ASN A 260 12.40 -32.26 13.54
N ASP A 261 12.74 -32.75 12.35
CA ASP A 261 13.00 -31.94 11.18
C ASP A 261 11.96 -32.27 10.12
N ASN A 262 11.19 -31.27 9.71
CA ASN A 262 10.05 -31.43 8.81
C ASN A 262 10.18 -30.49 7.62
N TYR A 263 10.02 -31.03 6.42
CA TYR A 263 9.97 -30.27 5.20
C TYR A 263 8.67 -30.54 4.46
N PHE A 264 7.94 -29.50 4.13
CA PHE A 264 6.76 -29.55 3.28
C PHE A 264 7.18 -29.03 1.91
N LYS A 265 7.13 -29.89 0.89
CA LYS A 265 7.48 -29.51 -0.49
C LYS A 265 6.66 -28.33 -1.00
N SER A 266 7.14 -27.66 -2.04
CA SER A 266 6.42 -26.55 -2.66
C SER A 266 5.05 -26.99 -3.17
N GLY A 267 4.02 -26.18 -2.92
CA GLY A 267 2.65 -26.48 -3.31
C GLY A 267 1.58 -25.89 -2.39
N VAL A 268 0.39 -26.47 -2.42
CA VAL A 268 -0.78 -26.01 -1.65
C VAL A 268 -1.06 -26.99 -0.52
N TYR A 269 -1.25 -26.46 0.69
CA TYR A 269 -1.57 -27.23 1.88
C TYR A 269 -2.85 -26.71 2.50
N VAL A 270 -3.78 -27.60 2.85
CA VAL A 270 -4.98 -27.23 3.62
C VAL A 270 -4.92 -27.97 4.95
N PHE A 271 -4.75 -27.23 6.05
CA PHE A 271 -4.75 -27.80 7.40
C PHE A 271 -6.10 -27.51 8.06
N ASP A 272 -6.94 -28.53 8.11
CA ASP A 272 -8.32 -28.42 8.57
C ASP A 272 -8.50 -29.18 9.88
N ASN A 273 -8.82 -28.43 10.94
CA ASN A 273 -9.05 -28.98 12.28
C ASN A 273 -7.90 -29.88 12.80
N VAL A 274 -6.66 -29.55 12.43
CA VAL A 274 -5.47 -30.22 12.97
C VAL A 274 -5.31 -29.93 14.47
N GLY A 275 -5.95 -28.85 14.95
CA GLY A 275 -5.94 -28.43 16.35
C GLY A 275 -4.72 -27.58 16.68
N HIS A 276 -4.21 -27.76 17.90
CA HIS A 276 -3.10 -26.98 18.42
C HIS A 276 -1.75 -27.67 18.11
N VAL A 277 -1.08 -27.20 17.06
CA VAL A 277 0.23 -27.71 16.64
C VAL A 277 1.32 -27.03 17.47
N VAL A 278 1.89 -27.76 18.44
CA VAL A 278 2.95 -27.26 19.32
C VAL A 278 4.30 -27.78 18.83
N LEU A 279 5.17 -26.88 18.36
CA LEU A 279 6.53 -27.19 17.94
C LEU A 279 7.48 -27.02 19.13
N LYS A 280 8.11 -28.11 19.57
CA LYS A 280 9.06 -28.10 20.69
C LYS A 280 10.27 -28.98 20.39
N GLY A 281 11.42 -28.36 20.11
CA GLY A 281 12.56 -29.11 19.56
C GLY A 281 12.32 -29.55 18.11
N GLN A 282 11.30 -28.99 17.44
CA GLN A 282 10.88 -29.36 16.10
C GLN A 282 11.00 -28.16 15.17
N THR A 283 11.50 -28.38 13.97
CA THR A 283 11.56 -27.39 12.90
C THR A 283 10.65 -27.85 11.75
N MET A 284 9.88 -26.90 11.23
CA MET A 284 9.00 -27.08 10.08
C MET A 284 9.31 -26.01 9.05
N THR A 285 9.79 -26.40 7.87
CA THR A 285 9.98 -25.50 6.73
C THR A 285 9.04 -25.90 5.60
N MET A 286 8.39 -24.93 4.97
CA MET A 286 7.45 -25.17 3.86
C MET A 286 7.88 -24.39 2.62
N GLY A 287 7.92 -25.09 1.48
CA GLY A 287 8.30 -24.55 0.19
C GLY A 287 9.80 -24.35 0.02
N ASN A 288 10.29 -24.57 -1.19
CA ASN A 288 11.63 -24.16 -1.58
C ASN A 288 11.68 -22.64 -1.75
N ILE A 289 12.78 -22.04 -1.29
CA ILE A 289 13.13 -20.66 -1.59
C ILE A 289 14.46 -20.65 -2.35
N THR A 290 14.44 -20.15 -3.58
CA THR A 290 15.67 -20.02 -4.39
C THR A 290 16.49 -18.77 -4.05
N ARG A 291 16.16 -18.02 -3.00
CA ARG A 291 16.80 -16.73 -2.69
C ARG A 291 17.61 -16.75 -1.39
N GLN A 292 18.91 -16.50 -1.55
CA GLN A 292 19.95 -16.27 -0.53
C GLN A 292 19.80 -14.96 0.27
N GLU A 293 18.69 -14.22 0.13
CA GLU A 293 18.61 -12.83 0.56
C GLU A 293 17.90 -12.62 1.90
N TYR A 294 17.32 -13.66 2.50
CA TYR A 294 16.51 -13.53 3.72
C TYR A 294 16.95 -14.51 4.81
N PRO A 295 16.82 -14.13 6.09
CA PRO A 295 17.09 -15.07 7.19
C PRO A 295 16.02 -16.16 7.19
N ALA A 296 16.39 -17.32 6.66
CA ALA A 296 15.59 -18.54 6.70
C ALA A 296 15.71 -19.23 8.07
N VAL A 297 14.73 -20.06 8.40
CA VAL A 297 14.80 -20.91 9.58
C VAL A 297 15.75 -22.06 9.28
N ASP A 298 16.74 -22.26 10.15
CA ASP A 298 17.73 -23.32 9.97
C ASP A 298 17.07 -24.71 10.10
N ASN A 299 17.14 -25.49 9.03
CA ASN A 299 16.64 -26.86 8.96
C ASN A 299 17.62 -27.75 8.17
N THR A 300 18.89 -27.73 8.57
CA THR A 300 19.98 -28.47 7.88
C THR A 300 19.69 -29.94 7.54
N ALA A 301 18.93 -30.64 8.38
CA ALA A 301 18.51 -32.02 8.13
C ALA A 301 17.69 -32.18 6.84
N CYS A 302 16.95 -31.14 6.46
CA CYS A 302 16.06 -31.11 5.30
C CYS A 302 16.62 -30.30 4.11
N ASP A 303 17.80 -29.68 4.24
CA ASP A 303 18.33 -28.77 3.21
C ASP A 303 18.51 -29.46 1.85
N THR A 304 18.96 -30.70 1.81
CA THR A 304 19.11 -31.45 0.55
C THR A 304 17.78 -31.59 -0.17
N VAL A 305 16.74 -32.07 0.53
CA VAL A 305 15.40 -32.22 -0.05
C VAL A 305 14.82 -30.88 -0.47
N ARG A 306 15.04 -29.84 0.35
CA ARG A 306 14.58 -28.48 0.06
C ARG A 306 15.22 -27.91 -1.20
N LEU A 307 16.50 -28.15 -1.43
CA LEU A 307 17.22 -27.69 -2.62
C LEU A 307 16.86 -28.48 -3.88
N ASP A 308 16.48 -29.76 -3.73
CA ASP A 308 16.07 -30.64 -4.83
C ASP A 308 14.60 -30.42 -5.26
N ASP A 309 13.79 -29.74 -4.44
CA ASP A 309 12.43 -29.35 -4.80
C ASP A 309 12.43 -28.31 -5.93
N SER A 310 11.97 -28.72 -7.12
CA SER A 310 12.02 -27.90 -8.33
C SER A 310 11.02 -26.75 -8.37
N ASP A 311 9.96 -26.84 -7.57
CA ASP A 311 8.92 -25.83 -7.50
C ASP A 311 9.28 -24.75 -6.47
N LEU A 312 8.58 -23.60 -6.52
CA LEU A 312 8.83 -22.49 -5.60
C LEU A 312 7.66 -22.30 -4.64
N GLY A 313 7.99 -22.25 -3.36
CA GLY A 313 7.09 -21.84 -2.29
C GLY A 313 5.92 -22.77 -2.01
N ALA A 314 5.33 -22.59 -0.84
CA ALA A 314 4.12 -23.20 -0.38
C ALA A 314 3.09 -22.14 0.06
N THR A 315 1.80 -22.46 -0.09
CA THR A 315 0.72 -21.71 0.57
C THR A 315 0.03 -22.62 1.57
N LEU A 316 0.00 -22.17 2.82
CA LEU A 316 -0.67 -22.82 3.92
C LEU A 316 -2.07 -22.21 4.11
N TYR A 317 -3.09 -22.96 3.72
CA TYR A 317 -4.48 -22.68 4.07
C TYR A 317 -4.80 -23.29 5.42
N THR A 318 -5.45 -22.53 6.30
CA THR A 318 -5.90 -23.04 7.61
C THR A 318 -7.41 -22.92 7.75
N ARG A 319 -8.00 -23.91 8.42
CA ARG A 319 -9.43 -24.01 8.71
C ARG A 319 -9.70 -24.56 10.09
N GLY A 320 -10.93 -24.37 10.56
CA GLY A 320 -11.39 -24.95 11.80
C GLY A 320 -10.62 -24.38 12.98
N ASN A 321 -10.06 -25.24 13.82
CA ASN A 321 -9.32 -24.84 15.02
C ASN A 321 -7.79 -24.93 14.89
N THR A 322 -7.26 -25.03 13.67
CA THR A 322 -5.81 -25.15 13.41
C THR A 322 -5.06 -23.88 13.83
N ARG A 323 -4.09 -24.02 14.74
CA ARG A 323 -3.16 -22.95 15.15
C ARG A 323 -1.78 -23.51 15.49
N PHE A 324 -0.78 -22.63 15.52
CA PHE A 324 0.62 -23.01 15.72
C PHE A 324 1.23 -22.30 16.92
N GLU A 325 1.98 -23.06 17.72
CA GLU A 325 2.80 -22.54 18.81
C GLU A 325 4.26 -22.96 18.62
N SER A 326 5.15 -21.98 18.48
CA SER A 326 6.60 -22.17 18.53
C SER A 326 7.09 -22.08 19.99
N GLN A 327 7.62 -23.19 20.51
CA GLN A 327 8.29 -23.27 21.81
C GLN A 327 9.82 -23.29 21.67
N SER A 328 10.53 -23.57 22.76
CA SER A 328 12.00 -23.54 22.77
C SER A 328 12.62 -24.50 21.74
N ASN A 329 13.68 -24.04 21.07
CA ASN A 329 14.39 -24.77 20.01
C ASN A 329 13.46 -25.25 18.90
N SER A 330 12.55 -24.40 18.45
CA SER A 330 11.63 -24.73 17.37
C SER A 330 11.60 -23.64 16.32
N GLY A 331 11.19 -24.02 15.11
CA GLY A 331 11.12 -23.11 13.99
C GLY A 331 9.94 -23.43 13.09
N ILE A 332 9.28 -22.40 12.60
CA ILE A 332 8.29 -22.52 11.52
C ILE A 332 8.63 -21.52 10.43
N GLU A 333 8.76 -22.02 9.21
CA GLU A 333 8.95 -21.22 8.02
C GLU A 333 7.92 -21.57 6.97
N VAL A 334 7.26 -20.57 6.40
CA VAL A 334 6.44 -20.74 5.21
C VAL A 334 6.97 -19.81 4.13
N SER A 335 7.67 -20.39 3.17
CA SER A 335 8.11 -19.68 1.97
C SER A 335 6.90 -19.55 1.05
N GLY A 336 6.33 -18.37 0.89
CA GLY A 336 5.09 -18.16 0.16
C GLY A 336 5.17 -18.61 -1.29
N ARG A 337 4.02 -18.99 -1.85
CA ARG A 337 3.85 -19.37 -3.27
C ARG A 337 3.06 -18.30 -4.00
N LEU A 338 3.35 -18.08 -5.27
CA LEU A 338 2.55 -17.21 -6.13
C LEU A 338 1.15 -17.83 -6.32
N GLN A 339 0.14 -17.20 -5.73
CA GLN A 339 -1.28 -17.48 -5.89
C GLN A 339 -1.90 -16.37 -6.73
N ASN A 340 -2.26 -16.70 -7.97
CA ASN A 340 -2.68 -15.74 -8.98
C ASN A 340 -1.63 -14.63 -9.20
N THR A 341 -1.77 -13.48 -8.53
CA THR A 341 -0.87 -12.33 -8.69
C THR A 341 -0.06 -11.97 -7.44
N ALA A 342 -0.15 -12.74 -6.34
CA ALA A 342 0.70 -12.49 -5.19
C ALA A 342 1.27 -13.71 -4.50
N TRP A 343 2.39 -13.48 -3.84
CA TRP A 343 3.05 -14.44 -2.99
C TRP A 343 2.30 -14.55 -1.67
N VAL A 344 1.61 -15.68 -1.47
CA VAL A 344 0.81 -15.95 -0.27
C VAL A 344 1.46 -17.06 0.53
N ALA A 345 1.83 -16.76 1.76
CA ALA A 345 2.36 -17.74 2.70
C ALA A 345 1.24 -18.42 3.46
N VAL A 346 0.34 -17.63 4.06
CA VAL A 346 -0.75 -18.17 4.89
C VAL A 346 -2.07 -17.51 4.51
N HIS A 347 -3.13 -18.31 4.37
CA HIS A 347 -4.49 -17.82 4.14
C HIS A 347 -5.47 -18.58 5.05
N VAL A 348 -6.11 -17.87 5.96
CA VAL A 348 -7.17 -18.41 6.81
C VAL A 348 -8.50 -18.36 6.06
N LEU A 349 -9.16 -19.50 5.91
CA LEU A 349 -10.43 -19.62 5.19
C LEU A 349 -11.62 -19.55 6.16
N ASP A 350 -11.95 -20.67 6.79
CA ASP A 350 -13.09 -20.81 7.70
C ASP A 350 -12.59 -21.16 9.11
N SER A 351 -12.04 -20.18 9.80
CA SER A 351 -11.51 -20.38 11.15
C SER A 351 -12.62 -20.31 12.20
N THR A 352 -12.63 -21.29 13.08
CA THR A 352 -13.39 -21.26 14.34
C THR A 352 -12.61 -20.54 15.45
N LEU A 353 -11.34 -20.21 15.21
CA LEU A 353 -10.55 -19.42 16.13
C LEU A 353 -10.98 -17.96 16.00
N GLY A 354 -11.41 -17.35 17.10
CA GLY A 354 -11.63 -15.91 17.17
C GLY A 354 -10.36 -15.14 17.54
N TYR A 355 -10.46 -13.81 17.58
CA TYR A 355 -9.39 -12.89 17.98
C TYR A 355 -8.63 -13.32 19.25
N SER A 356 -9.33 -13.86 20.26
CA SER A 356 -8.72 -14.24 21.55
C SER A 356 -7.80 -15.46 21.48
N THR A 357 -7.78 -16.18 20.36
CA THR A 357 -6.94 -17.36 20.15
C THR A 357 -6.01 -17.08 18.97
N PRO A 358 -4.75 -16.71 19.22
CA PRO A 358 -3.85 -16.34 18.15
C PRO A 358 -3.60 -17.51 17.19
N LEU A 359 -3.49 -17.21 15.90
CA LEU A 359 -3.20 -18.19 14.85
C LEU A 359 -1.77 -18.71 14.97
N PHE A 360 -0.83 -17.79 15.23
CA PHE A 360 0.56 -18.08 15.53
C PHE A 360 0.93 -17.48 16.88
N THR A 361 1.49 -18.32 17.74
CA THR A 361 2.09 -17.89 19.00
C THR A 361 3.58 -18.26 19.06
N ALA A 362 4.42 -17.33 19.50
CA ALA A 362 5.80 -17.62 19.89
C ALA A 362 6.01 -17.19 21.34
N ASN A 363 6.07 -18.18 22.25
CA ASN A 363 6.16 -17.92 23.70
C ASN A 363 7.56 -17.44 24.14
N THR A 364 7.80 -17.21 25.42
CA THR A 364 9.17 -17.00 25.97
C THR A 364 10.07 -18.25 25.89
N GLY A 365 11.37 -18.09 25.56
CA GLY A 365 12.36 -19.18 25.53
C GLY A 365 13.48 -18.98 24.48
N ALA A 366 14.46 -19.90 24.44
CA ALA A 366 15.59 -19.82 23.52
C ALA A 366 15.28 -20.44 22.14
N LYS A 367 15.88 -19.88 21.08
CA LYS A 367 15.81 -20.37 19.68
C LYS A 367 14.38 -20.66 19.19
N LYS A 368 13.60 -19.60 19.04
CA LYS A 368 12.26 -19.65 18.46
C LYS A 368 12.27 -18.84 17.19
N GLU A 369 11.85 -19.45 16.09
CA GLU A 369 11.89 -18.82 14.78
C GLU A 369 10.53 -18.95 14.13
N VAL A 370 9.98 -17.82 13.69
CA VAL A 370 8.74 -17.77 12.90
C VAL A 370 9.07 -16.90 11.70
N ALA A 371 9.09 -17.51 10.51
CA ALA A 371 9.38 -16.80 9.28
C ALA A 371 8.25 -17.05 8.29
N LEU A 372 7.43 -16.03 8.08
CA LEU A 372 6.42 -16.05 7.02
C LEU A 372 6.94 -15.19 5.89
N GLN A 373 7.18 -15.79 4.73
CA GLN A 373 7.75 -15.13 3.56
C GLN A 373 6.72 -15.04 2.44
N GLY A 374 5.74 -14.16 2.60
CA GLY A 374 4.61 -13.92 1.72
C GLY A 374 3.49 -13.29 2.52
N LEU A 375 2.40 -12.92 1.85
CA LEU A 375 1.22 -12.37 2.50
C LEU A 375 0.63 -13.39 3.49
N LEU A 376 0.40 -12.93 4.71
CA LEU A 376 -0.48 -13.60 5.67
C LEU A 376 -1.86 -12.93 5.63
N TRP A 377 -2.88 -13.68 5.23
CA TRP A 377 -4.27 -13.22 5.21
C TRP A 377 -5.08 -13.93 6.30
N ALA A 378 -5.37 -13.21 7.39
CA ALA A 378 -6.06 -13.74 8.56
C ALA A 378 -6.91 -12.64 9.26
N PRO A 379 -7.84 -11.98 8.54
CA PRO A 379 -8.49 -10.76 9.01
C PRO A 379 -9.25 -10.90 10.33
N TYR A 380 -9.63 -12.11 10.75
CA TYR A 380 -10.38 -12.38 11.99
C TYR A 380 -9.53 -12.98 13.13
N ASN A 381 -8.22 -13.16 12.90
CA ASN A 381 -7.32 -13.82 13.85
C ASN A 381 -6.21 -12.89 14.30
N SER A 382 -5.74 -13.10 15.54
CA SER A 382 -4.60 -12.37 16.07
C SER A 382 -3.29 -13.14 15.89
N LEU A 383 -2.17 -12.40 15.96
CA LEU A 383 -0.82 -12.94 16.07
C LEU A 383 -0.22 -12.52 17.42
N GLN A 384 0.53 -13.41 18.04
CA GLN A 384 1.20 -13.12 19.31
C GLN A 384 2.65 -13.64 19.33
N PHE A 385 3.60 -12.72 19.39
CA PHE A 385 5.01 -13.03 19.56
C PHE A 385 5.48 -12.40 20.88
N GLU A 386 5.62 -13.20 21.94
CA GLU A 386 5.90 -12.68 23.29
C GLU A 386 7.27 -12.02 23.39
N THR A 387 8.36 -12.81 23.35
CA THR A 387 9.74 -12.30 23.41
C THR A 387 10.57 -12.97 22.34
N ILE A 388 10.94 -12.21 21.32
CA ILE A 388 11.85 -12.69 20.29
C ILE A 388 13.29 -12.44 20.78
N PRO A 389 14.11 -13.51 20.95
CA PRO A 389 15.47 -13.36 21.43
C PRO A 389 16.42 -12.78 20.37
N ALA A 390 17.48 -12.15 20.84
CA ALA A 390 18.42 -11.35 20.04
C ALA A 390 19.16 -12.03 18.89
N GLN A 391 19.14 -13.35 18.84
CA GLN A 391 19.95 -14.15 17.92
C GLN A 391 19.13 -14.73 16.75
N LYS A 392 17.85 -14.37 16.62
CA LYS A 392 16.89 -15.16 15.86
C LYS A 392 15.80 -14.34 15.16
N ALA A 393 15.38 -14.86 14.01
CA ALA A 393 14.44 -14.24 13.08
C ALA A 393 12.99 -14.55 13.50
N ALA A 394 12.27 -13.55 14.00
CA ALA A 394 10.83 -13.50 13.80
C ALA A 394 10.57 -12.48 12.70
N VAL A 395 10.07 -12.98 11.58
CA VAL A 395 10.04 -12.26 10.32
C VAL A 395 8.65 -12.43 9.72
N LEU A 396 7.96 -11.31 9.59
CA LEU A 396 6.77 -11.19 8.75
C LEU A 396 7.20 -10.43 7.50
N ARG A 397 7.68 -11.15 6.50
CA ARG A 397 8.06 -10.59 5.20
C ARG A 397 6.97 -10.92 4.23
N GLY A 398 6.35 -9.92 3.62
CA GLY A 398 5.22 -10.15 2.73
C GLY A 398 3.90 -9.53 3.18
N GLY A 399 3.92 -8.83 4.32
CA GLY A 399 2.75 -8.17 4.86
C GLY A 399 1.81 -9.10 5.60
N ALA A 400 0.95 -8.52 6.43
CA ALA A 400 -0.08 -9.27 7.15
C ALA A 400 -1.38 -8.48 7.24
N VAL A 401 -2.51 -9.16 7.03
CA VAL A 401 -3.85 -8.66 7.33
C VAL A 401 -4.41 -9.48 8.49
N VAL A 402 -4.53 -8.87 9.67
CA VAL A 402 -4.85 -9.56 10.93
C VAL A 402 -5.80 -8.75 11.80
N ALA A 403 -6.58 -9.42 12.65
CA ALA A 403 -7.43 -8.74 13.63
C ALA A 403 -6.65 -8.07 14.77
N GLY A 404 -5.43 -8.56 15.03
CA GLY A 404 -4.56 -7.94 16.02
C GLY A 404 -3.17 -8.53 16.02
N PHE A 405 -2.24 -7.76 16.52
CA PHE A 405 -0.85 -8.14 16.60
C PHE A 405 -0.29 -7.72 17.97
N ARG A 406 0.32 -8.67 18.66
CA ARG A 406 1.04 -8.43 19.92
C ARG A 406 2.46 -8.94 19.77
N GLY A 407 3.42 -8.05 19.90
CA GLY A 407 4.84 -8.34 19.77
C GLY A 407 5.63 -7.95 21.02
N GLY A 408 6.76 -8.60 21.25
CA GLY A 408 7.77 -8.13 22.16
C GLY A 408 9.17 -8.48 21.66
N VAL A 409 10.04 -7.47 21.67
CA VAL A 409 11.42 -7.58 21.24
C VAL A 409 12.30 -7.56 22.48
N SER A 410 13.27 -8.47 22.58
CA SER A 410 14.24 -8.44 23.67
C SER A 410 15.13 -7.19 23.56
N ALA A 411 15.53 -6.60 24.69
CA ALA A 411 16.39 -5.41 24.72
C ALA A 411 17.78 -5.61 24.06
N ALA A 412 18.22 -6.86 23.95
CA ALA A 412 19.47 -7.22 23.27
C ALA A 412 19.28 -7.52 21.77
N ALA A 413 18.04 -7.54 21.27
CA ALA A 413 17.73 -7.97 19.92
C ALA A 413 17.87 -6.84 18.89
N VAL A 414 18.51 -7.17 17.79
CA VAL A 414 18.45 -6.41 16.54
C VAL A 414 17.32 -7.02 15.72
N GLY A 415 16.20 -6.29 15.57
CA GLY A 415 15.23 -6.54 14.50
C GLY A 415 14.24 -7.69 14.72
N PHE A 416 13.11 -7.39 15.37
CA PHE A 416 11.86 -7.94 14.84
C PHE A 416 11.57 -7.15 13.56
N VAL A 417 11.54 -7.83 12.42
CA VAL A 417 11.39 -7.19 11.12
C VAL A 417 10.03 -7.57 10.55
N ILE A 418 9.13 -6.59 10.48
CA ILE A 418 7.97 -6.63 9.58
C ILE A 418 8.38 -5.86 8.34
N GLU A 419 8.27 -6.47 7.16
CA GLU A 419 8.64 -5.83 5.91
C GLU A 419 7.59 -6.09 4.84
N VAL A 420 7.26 -5.03 4.11
CA VAL A 420 6.43 -5.05 2.90
C VAL A 420 6.95 -6.08 1.90
N PRO A 421 6.07 -6.88 1.25
CA PRO A 421 6.48 -7.83 0.20
C PRO A 421 7.35 -7.15 -0.84
N THR A 422 8.38 -7.83 -1.38
CA THR A 422 8.98 -7.43 -2.66
C THR A 422 8.25 -8.13 -3.80
N SER A 423 7.07 -7.62 -4.15
CA SER A 423 6.37 -8.09 -5.36
C SER A 423 7.13 -7.62 -6.61
N ALA A 424 7.42 -8.55 -7.52
CA ALA A 424 7.93 -8.20 -8.85
C ALA A 424 6.82 -7.64 -9.76
N ALA A 425 5.55 -7.82 -9.38
CA ALA A 425 4.42 -7.33 -10.14
C ALA A 425 4.31 -5.81 -10.00
N SER A 426 3.92 -5.15 -11.08
CA SER A 426 3.55 -3.74 -11.10
C SER A 426 2.06 -3.60 -11.46
N THR A 427 1.46 -2.52 -10.99
CA THR A 427 0.14 -2.07 -11.44
C THR A 427 0.31 -0.84 -12.30
N ARG A 428 -0.57 -0.69 -13.30
CA ARG A 428 -0.60 0.49 -14.16
C ARG A 428 -1.63 1.47 -13.61
N LEU A 429 -1.14 2.64 -13.23
CA LEU A 429 -1.94 3.74 -12.71
C LEU A 429 -2.19 4.78 -13.80
N LEU A 430 -3.40 5.33 -13.79
CA LEU A 430 -3.79 6.57 -14.46
C LEU A 430 -3.89 7.65 -13.39
N LEU A 431 -3.05 8.67 -13.49
CA LEU A 431 -3.06 9.85 -12.64
C LEU A 431 -3.57 11.05 -13.44
N GLU A 432 -4.51 11.80 -12.89
CA GLU A 432 -5.05 13.01 -13.50
C GLU A 432 -5.03 14.16 -12.49
N SER A 433 -4.19 15.16 -12.74
CA SER A 433 -4.11 16.37 -11.93
C SER A 433 -4.88 17.48 -12.63
N THR A 434 -5.97 17.95 -12.03
CA THR A 434 -6.83 19.00 -12.60
C THR A 434 -6.76 20.25 -11.73
N ALA A 435 -6.29 21.35 -12.30
CA ALA A 435 -6.28 22.67 -11.66
C ALA A 435 -7.45 23.51 -12.17
N THR A 436 -8.24 24.06 -11.26
CA THR A 436 -9.46 24.84 -11.56
C THR A 436 -9.38 26.23 -10.93
N ASP A 437 -9.77 27.26 -11.69
CA ASP A 437 -9.95 28.64 -11.23
C ASP A 437 -11.22 29.28 -11.85
N SER A 438 -11.43 30.57 -11.61
CA SER A 438 -12.58 31.31 -12.16
C SER A 438 -12.64 31.41 -13.70
N MET A 439 -11.55 31.10 -14.39
CA MET A 439 -11.39 31.19 -15.85
C MET A 439 -11.39 29.82 -16.55
N GLY A 440 -11.44 28.71 -15.81
CA GLY A 440 -11.60 27.37 -16.35
C GLY A 440 -10.80 26.30 -15.60
N ALA A 441 -10.56 25.16 -16.27
CA ALA A 441 -9.77 24.06 -15.75
C ALA A 441 -8.68 23.66 -16.76
N ASN A 442 -7.57 23.11 -16.28
CA ASN A 442 -6.56 22.42 -17.10
C ASN A 442 -6.20 21.10 -16.43
N THR A 443 -6.01 20.04 -17.22
CA THR A 443 -5.68 18.71 -16.68
C THR A 443 -4.35 18.19 -17.23
N VAL A 444 -3.52 17.66 -16.34
CA VAL A 444 -2.32 16.88 -16.68
C VAL A 444 -2.64 15.42 -16.43
N ARG A 445 -2.48 14.58 -17.45
CA ARG A 445 -2.69 13.13 -17.37
C ARG A 445 -1.36 12.40 -17.45
N VAL A 446 -1.12 11.47 -16.54
CA VAL A 446 0.04 10.57 -16.51
C VAL A 446 -0.44 9.12 -16.47
N VAL A 447 0.23 8.26 -17.23
CA VAL A 447 0.13 6.81 -17.09
C VAL A 447 1.48 6.31 -16.59
N ALA A 448 1.50 5.61 -15.47
CA ALA A 448 2.71 5.10 -14.85
C ALA A 448 2.55 3.62 -14.46
N ASP A 449 3.61 2.84 -14.63
CA ASP A 449 3.71 1.52 -14.01
C ASP A 449 4.30 1.73 -12.60
N TYR A 450 3.56 1.31 -11.57
CA TYR A 450 3.89 1.47 -10.16
C TYR A 450 4.06 0.11 -9.48
N ARG A 451 5.09 -0.01 -8.66
CA ARG A 451 5.37 -1.19 -7.84
C ARG A 451 5.24 -0.82 -6.36
N PRO A 452 4.10 -1.15 -5.70
CA PRO A 452 3.83 -0.74 -4.32
C PRO A 452 4.84 -1.23 -3.30
N SER A 453 5.40 -2.42 -3.56
CA SER A 453 6.41 -3.05 -2.74
C SER A 453 7.66 -2.22 -2.55
N THR A 454 8.17 -1.64 -3.64
CA THR A 454 9.46 -0.92 -3.68
C THR A 454 9.31 0.59 -3.79
N GLY A 455 8.11 1.10 -4.11
CA GLY A 455 7.94 2.50 -4.50
C GLY A 455 8.47 2.80 -5.90
N GLU A 456 8.79 1.80 -6.72
CA GLU A 456 9.30 2.07 -8.07
C GLU A 456 8.17 2.60 -8.96
N VAL A 457 8.40 3.76 -9.59
CA VAL A 457 7.45 4.42 -10.50
C VAL A 457 8.12 4.64 -11.85
N ALA A 458 7.55 4.08 -12.91
CA ALA A 458 7.99 4.29 -14.29
C ALA A 458 6.90 4.98 -15.11
N VAL A 459 7.13 6.25 -15.48
CA VAL A 459 6.18 7.03 -16.29
C VAL A 459 6.20 6.57 -17.74
N ALA A 460 5.11 5.96 -18.19
CA ALA A 460 4.94 5.51 -19.57
C ALA A 460 4.47 6.63 -20.50
N SER A 461 3.64 7.56 -20.01
CA SER A 461 3.22 8.73 -20.78
C SER A 461 2.78 9.89 -19.89
N ARG A 462 3.00 11.12 -20.36
CA ARG A 462 2.51 12.37 -19.75
C ARG A 462 1.92 13.26 -20.85
N ARG A 463 0.69 13.75 -20.67
CA ARG A 463 -0.02 14.61 -21.63
C ARG A 463 -0.75 15.74 -20.92
N VAL A 464 -0.84 16.89 -21.58
CA VAL A 464 -1.73 17.98 -21.17
C VAL A 464 -3.04 17.81 -21.93
N LEU A 465 -4.15 17.91 -21.22
CA LEU A 465 -5.50 17.89 -21.76
C LEU A 465 -6.07 19.30 -21.58
N ASP A 466 -6.60 19.83 -22.67
CA ASP A 466 -7.25 21.15 -22.73
C ASP A 466 -8.75 21.04 -22.55
#